data_AF-A0A846Y922-F1
#
_entry.id   AF-A0A846Y922-F1
#
_cell.length_a   1.000
_cell.length_b   1.000
_cell.length_c   1.000
_cell.angle_alpha   90.00
_cell.angle_beta   90.00
_cell.angle_gamma   90.00
#
_symmetry.space_group_name_H-M   'P 1'
#
loop_
_entity.id
_entity.type
_entity.pdbx_description
1 polymer ?
#
loop_
_entity_poly.entity_id
_entity_poly.type
_entity_poly.pdbx_seq_one_letter_code
_entity_poly.pdbx_strand_id
1 'polypeptide(L)'
;MSELEVDTEALRKAAGKGADISDAVDSRESRFVEILSRLWSPAVSGSDQYRQDFEHGIGGQPGFRVGSEAVKEGMGVQKQYTSDVSQAQRDFANQLEVAEEASRRSFE
;
A
#
# COMPACT_ATOMS: atom_id res chain seq x y z
N MET A 1 -13.82 -19.21 32.96
CA MET A 1 -13.63 -18.83 31.54
C MET A 1 -12.68 -17.65 31.56
N SER A 2 -11.49 -17.77 30.99
CA SER A 2 -10.59 -16.63 30.86
C SER A 2 -11.25 -15.63 29.90
N GLU A 3 -11.61 -14.44 30.39
CA GLU A 3 -11.98 -13.33 29.52
C GLU A 3 -10.83 -13.10 28.55
N LEU A 4 -11.13 -13.27 27.27
CA LEU A 4 -10.22 -12.89 26.20
C LEU A 4 -10.31 -11.36 26.17
N GLU A 5 -9.51 -10.71 26.99
CA GLU A 5 -9.41 -9.25 27.05
C GLU A 5 -8.79 -8.81 25.73
N VAL A 6 -9.64 -8.44 24.77
CA VAL A 6 -9.19 -7.99 23.45
C VAL A 6 -8.66 -6.57 23.62
N ASP A 7 -7.36 -6.41 23.44
CA ASP A 7 -6.67 -5.12 23.50
C ASP A 7 -7.07 -4.25 22.28
N THR A 8 -8.14 -3.46 22.45
CA THR A 8 -8.67 -2.54 21.45
C THR A 8 -7.67 -1.43 21.10
N GLU A 9 -6.75 -1.09 22.00
CA GLU A 9 -5.67 -0.13 21.76
C GLU A 9 -4.60 -0.72 20.83
N ALA A 10 -4.23 -1.99 21.02
CA ALA A 10 -3.35 -2.69 20.10
C ALA A 10 -3.95 -2.77 18.68
N LEU A 11 -5.27 -2.97 18.55
CA LEU A 11 -5.98 -2.97 17.26
C LEU A 11 -5.96 -1.59 16.59
N ARG A 12 -6.23 -0.51 17.33
CA ARG A 12 -6.13 0.86 16.80
C ARG A 12 -4.71 1.19 16.36
N LYS A 13 -3.69 0.79 17.13
CA LYS A 13 -2.28 0.96 16.76
C LYS A 13 -1.90 0.18 15.51
N ALA A 14 -2.45 -1.03 15.33
CA ALA A 14 -2.25 -1.80 14.10
C ALA A 14 -2.88 -1.12 12.89
N ALA A 15 -4.08 -0.54 13.03
CA ALA A 15 -4.74 0.22 11.97
C ALA A 15 -3.96 1.50 11.61
N GLY A 16 -3.41 2.20 12.61
CA GLY A 16 -2.52 3.35 12.39
C GLY A 16 -1.26 2.98 11.60
N LYS A 17 -0.62 1.85 11.94
CA LYS A 17 0.53 1.34 11.16
C LYS A 17 0.16 0.97 9.72
N GLY A 18 -1.07 0.52 9.48
CA GLY A 18 -1.56 0.30 8.12
C GLY A 18 -1.67 1.60 7.33
N ALA A 19 -2.15 2.69 7.93
CA ALA A 19 -2.12 4.01 7.30
C ALA A 19 -0.67 4.44 6.94
N ASP A 20 0.29 4.25 7.86
CA ASP A 20 1.71 4.55 7.60
C ASP A 20 2.29 3.73 6.44
N ILE A 21 1.89 2.46 6.30
CA ILE A 21 2.30 1.60 5.19
C ILE A 21 1.74 2.11 3.86
N SER A 22 0.48 2.59 3.84
CA SER A 22 -0.11 3.20 2.65
C SER A 22 0.68 4.43 2.20
N ASP A 23 1.02 5.32 3.12
CA ASP A 23 1.82 6.53 2.82
C ASP A 23 3.24 6.17 2.33
N ALA A 24 3.85 5.15 2.91
CA ALA A 24 5.15 4.64 2.47
C ALA A 24 5.09 4.05 1.04
N VAL A 25 3.99 3.39 0.67
CA VAL A 25 3.75 2.89 -0.69
C VAL A 25 3.62 4.06 -1.67
N ASP A 26 2.85 5.10 -1.34
CA ASP A 26 2.69 6.31 -2.17
C ASP A 26 4.03 7.06 -2.38
N SER A 27 4.84 7.16 -1.32
CA SER A 27 6.19 7.75 -1.39
C SER A 27 7.13 6.94 -2.29
N ARG A 28 7.05 5.61 -2.20
CA ARG A 28 7.85 4.69 -3.03
C ARG A 28 7.44 4.76 -4.50
N GLU A 29 6.14 4.83 -4.80
CA GLU A 29 5.63 5.01 -6.16
C GLU A 29 6.18 6.31 -6.77
N SER A 30 6.08 7.42 -6.04
CA SER A 30 6.57 8.73 -6.47
C SER A 30 8.06 8.72 -6.79
N ARG A 31 8.88 8.12 -5.91
CA ARG A 31 10.33 7.95 -6.13
C ARG A 31 10.66 7.07 -7.32
N PHE A 32 9.89 5.99 -7.51
CA PHE A 32 10.07 5.11 -8.66
C PHE A 32 9.84 5.90 -9.95
N VAL A 33 8.70 6.61 -10.07
CA VAL A 33 8.39 7.46 -11.23
C VAL A 33 9.48 8.53 -11.47
N GLU A 34 10.00 9.16 -10.41
CA GLU A 34 11.06 10.17 -10.52
C GLU A 34 12.38 9.59 -11.07
N ILE A 35 12.86 8.48 -10.49
CA ILE A 35 14.09 7.80 -10.94
C ILE A 35 13.97 7.41 -12.41
N LEU A 36 12.82 6.89 -12.80
CA LEU A 36 12.59 6.39 -14.15
C LEU A 36 12.50 7.53 -15.18
N SER A 37 11.88 8.65 -14.80
CA SER A 37 11.83 9.85 -15.63
C SER A 37 13.24 10.41 -15.90
N ARG A 38 14.18 10.26 -14.94
CA ARG A 38 15.58 10.65 -15.14
C ARG A 38 16.33 9.74 -16.10
N LEU A 39 16.09 8.43 -16.01
CA LEU A 39 16.74 7.44 -16.88
C LEU A 39 16.29 7.56 -18.36
N TRP A 40 15.05 8.01 -18.59
CA TRP A 40 14.52 8.27 -19.93
C TRP A 40 14.94 9.63 -20.53
N SER A 41 15.65 10.47 -19.77
CA SER A 41 16.00 11.82 -20.21
C SER A 41 16.95 11.80 -21.42
N PRO A 42 16.86 12.78 -22.34
CA PRO A 42 17.76 12.88 -23.51
C PRO A 42 19.25 12.92 -23.13
N ALA A 43 19.57 13.47 -21.96
CA ALA A 43 20.93 13.57 -21.44
C ALA A 43 21.54 12.21 -21.05
N VAL A 44 20.71 11.22 -20.69
CA VAL A 44 21.14 9.88 -20.26
C VAL A 44 21.07 8.88 -21.41
N SER A 45 20.11 9.02 -22.31
CA SER A 45 19.81 8.03 -23.33
C SER A 45 20.78 8.01 -24.51
N GLY A 46 21.46 9.12 -24.82
CA GLY A 46 22.57 9.21 -25.79
C GLY A 46 22.23 8.88 -27.26
N SER A 47 21.10 8.22 -27.53
CA SER A 47 20.58 7.92 -28.87
C SER A 47 19.08 7.61 -28.84
N ASP A 48 18.39 7.85 -29.96
CA ASP A 48 16.97 7.54 -30.11
C ASP A 48 16.68 6.03 -30.06
N GLN A 49 17.63 5.21 -30.54
CA GLN A 49 17.50 3.75 -30.52
C GLN A 49 17.48 3.21 -29.08
N TYR A 50 18.39 3.68 -28.23
CA TYR A 50 18.38 3.31 -26.81
C TYR A 50 17.07 3.70 -26.13
N ARG A 51 16.48 4.85 -26.48
CA ARG A 51 15.18 5.28 -25.95
C ARG A 51 14.06 4.33 -26.34
N GLN A 52 13.99 3.94 -27.62
CA GLN A 52 13.00 2.97 -28.09
C GLN A 52 13.17 1.62 -27.39
N ASP A 53 14.40 1.14 -27.31
CA ASP A 53 14.73 -0.14 -26.71
C ASP A 53 14.44 -0.15 -25.19
N PHE A 54 14.74 0.96 -24.50
CA PHE A 54 14.42 1.15 -23.09
C PHE A 54 12.90 1.19 -22.86
N GLU A 55 12.16 1.93 -23.68
CA GLU A 55 10.71 2.11 -23.53
C GLU A 55 9.91 0.84 -23.87
N HIS A 56 10.24 0.21 -24.99
CA HIS A 56 9.46 -0.89 -25.57
C HIS A 56 10.08 -2.28 -25.34
N GLY A 57 11.39 -2.36 -25.06
CA GLY A 57 12.11 -3.61 -24.85
C GLY A 57 12.71 -4.17 -26.14
N ILE A 58 13.62 -5.14 -25.99
CA ILE A 58 14.30 -5.82 -27.10
C ILE A 58 14.13 -7.33 -26.93
N GLY A 59 13.97 -8.06 -28.04
CA GLY A 59 14.14 -9.52 -28.06
C GLY A 59 13.13 -10.27 -27.20
N GLY A 60 11.89 -9.76 -27.14
CA GLY A 60 10.80 -10.35 -26.34
C GLY A 60 10.88 -10.03 -24.84
N GLN A 61 11.89 -9.29 -24.38
CA GLN A 61 11.90 -8.76 -23.02
C GLN A 61 10.99 -7.52 -22.94
N PRO A 62 10.14 -7.41 -21.91
CA PRO A 62 9.31 -6.24 -21.72
C PRO A 62 10.18 -5.01 -21.46
N GLY A 63 9.89 -3.93 -22.18
CA GLY A 63 10.49 -2.63 -21.92
C GLY A 63 10.03 -2.01 -20.61
N PHE A 64 10.63 -0.87 -20.31
CA PHE A 64 10.34 -0.07 -19.13
C PHE A 64 8.84 0.21 -18.96
N ARG A 65 8.12 0.52 -20.04
CA ARG A 65 6.68 0.85 -19.95
C ARG A 65 5.88 -0.28 -19.28
N VAL A 66 6.08 -1.51 -19.74
CA VAL A 66 5.39 -2.70 -19.21
C VAL A 66 5.82 -2.98 -17.77
N GLY A 67 7.11 -2.89 -17.46
CA GLY A 67 7.60 -3.05 -16.08
C GLY A 67 7.03 -1.98 -15.13
N SER A 68 6.87 -0.75 -15.60
CA SER A 68 6.30 0.35 -14.80
C SER A 68 4.82 0.18 -14.53
N GLU A 69 4.06 -0.31 -15.51
CA GLU A 69 2.63 -0.63 -15.36
C GLU A 69 2.45 -1.75 -14.33
N ALA A 70 3.25 -2.82 -14.40
CA ALA A 70 3.21 -3.92 -13.45
C ALA A 70 3.57 -3.49 -12.01
N VAL A 71 4.56 -2.60 -11.84
CA VAL A 71 4.90 -2.07 -10.50
C VAL A 71 3.78 -1.21 -9.95
N LYS A 72 3.16 -0.35 -10.77
CA LYS A 72 2.00 0.46 -10.36
C LYS A 72 0.81 -0.41 -9.95
N GLU A 73 0.52 -1.46 -10.71
CA GLU A 73 -0.54 -2.41 -10.38
C GLU A 73 -0.27 -3.11 -9.04
N GLY A 74 0.95 -3.63 -8.84
CA GLY A 74 1.35 -4.26 -7.58
C GLY A 74 1.28 -3.31 -6.38
N MET A 75 1.68 -2.04 -6.56
CA MET A 75 1.54 -1.00 -5.53
C MET A 75 0.07 -0.70 -5.22
N GLY A 76 -0.79 -0.63 -6.24
CA GLY A 76 -2.23 -0.45 -6.07
C GLY A 76 -2.88 -1.58 -5.26
N VAL A 77 -2.54 -2.84 -5.56
CA VAL A 77 -3.00 -4.01 -4.79
C VAL A 77 -2.54 -3.94 -3.34
N GLN A 78 -1.27 -3.59 -3.10
CA GLN A 78 -0.73 -3.46 -1.75
C GLN A 78 -1.45 -2.37 -0.96
N LYS A 79 -1.70 -1.21 -1.57
CA LYS A 79 -2.44 -0.09 -0.97
C LYS A 79 -3.86 -0.49 -0.59
N GLN A 80 -4.58 -1.14 -1.51
CA GLN A 80 -5.94 -1.61 -1.26
C GLN A 80 -5.99 -2.59 -0.09
N TYR A 81 -5.12 -3.61 -0.10
CA TYR A 81 -5.06 -4.59 0.98
C TYR A 81 -4.77 -3.95 2.35
N THR A 82 -3.82 -3.01 2.40
CA THR A 82 -3.48 -2.29 3.64
C THR A 82 -4.64 -1.43 4.13
N SER A 83 -5.38 -0.78 3.23
CA SER A 83 -6.59 -0.01 3.57
C SER A 83 -7.68 -0.93 4.14
N ASP A 84 -7.95 -2.05 3.48
CA ASP A 84 -8.99 -3.00 3.89
C ASP A 84 -8.71 -3.60 5.27
N VAL A 85 -7.46 -4.00 5.53
CA VAL A 85 -7.04 -4.50 6.85
C VAL A 85 -7.19 -3.42 7.92
N SER A 86 -6.76 -2.18 7.63
CA SER A 86 -6.88 -1.06 8.56
C SER A 86 -8.34 -0.71 8.86
N GLN A 87 -9.24 -0.85 7.88
CA GLN A 87 -10.67 -0.63 8.06
C GLN A 87 -11.28 -1.74 8.91
N ALA A 88 -11.01 -3.01 8.59
CA ALA A 88 -11.50 -4.15 9.36
C ALA A 88 -11.06 -4.10 10.83
N GLN A 89 -9.82 -3.68 11.10
CA GLN A 89 -9.31 -3.50 12.47
C GLN A 89 -10.06 -2.40 13.23
N ARG A 90 -10.39 -1.28 12.57
CA ARG A 90 -11.19 -0.20 13.16
C ARG A 90 -12.63 -0.63 13.43
N ASP A 91 -13.26 -1.31 12.47
CA ASP A 91 -14.63 -1.80 12.60
C ASP A 91 -14.74 -2.80 13.75
N PHE A 92 -13.76 -3.70 13.87
CA PHE A 92 -13.70 -4.67 14.97
C PHE A 92 -13.52 -3.99 16.34
N ALA A 93 -12.64 -2.99 16.45
CA ALA A 93 -12.47 -2.22 17.69
C ALA A 93 -13.77 -1.50 18.11
N ASN A 94 -14.48 -0.91 17.16
CA ASN A 94 -15.75 -0.23 17.41
C ASN A 94 -16.85 -1.22 17.87
N GLN A 95 -16.92 -2.41 17.26
CA GLN A 95 -17.89 -3.43 17.65
C GLN A 95 -17.65 -3.94 19.07
N LEU A 96 -16.38 -4.09 19.48
CA LEU A 96 -16.03 -4.47 20.84
C LEU A 96 -16.45 -3.41 21.85
N GLU A 97 -16.17 -2.13 21.58
CA GLU A 97 -16.56 -1.02 22.46
C GLU A 97 -18.09 -0.96 22.65
N VAL A 98 -18.86 -1.13 21.56
CA VAL A 98 -20.32 -1.21 21.63
C VAL A 98 -20.80 -2.41 22.44
N ALA A 99 -20.17 -3.58 22.27
CA ALA A 99 -20.51 -4.79 23.02
C ALA A 99 -20.21 -4.65 24.52
N GLU A 100 -19.07 -4.04 24.88
CA GLU A 100 -18.69 -3.75 26.26
C GLU A 100 -19.65 -2.75 26.91
N GLU A 101 -20.02 -1.68 26.22
CA GLU A 101 -21.02 -0.73 26.73
C GLU A 101 -22.39 -1.38 26.96
N ALA A 102 -22.85 -2.21 26.01
CA ALA A 102 -24.12 -2.93 26.13
C ALA A 102 -24.11 -3.92 27.29
N SER A 103 -23.00 -4.63 27.48
CA SER A 103 -22.79 -5.52 28.62
C SER A 103 -22.84 -4.74 29.93
N ARG A 104 -22.08 -3.64 30.06
CA ARG A 104 -22.04 -2.82 31.28
C ARG A 104 -23.42 -2.32 31.68
N ARG A 105 -24.21 -1.80 30.73
CA ARG A 105 -25.59 -1.33 30.98
C ARG A 105 -26.57 -2.44 31.35
N SER A 106 -26.28 -3.70 31.02
CA SER A 106 -27.14 -4.85 31.34
C SER A 106 -26.89 -5.41 32.74
N PHE A 107 -25.77 -5.05 33.36
CA PHE A 107 -25.36 -5.49 34.71
C PHE A 107 -25.40 -4.36 35.75
N GLU A 108 -25.84 -3.15 35.37
CA GLU A 108 -26.25 -2.04 36.25
C GLU A 108 -27.76 -2.10 36.55
#